data_AF-A0A822F991-F1
#
_entry.id   AF-A0A822F991-F1
#
_cell.length_a   1.000
_cell.length_b   1.000
_cell.length_c   1.000
_cell.angle_alpha   90.00
_cell.angle_beta   90.00
_cell.angle_gamma   90.00
#
_symmetry.space_group_name_H-M   'P 1'
#
loop_
_entity.id
_entity.type
_entity.pdbx_description
1 polymer ?
#
loop_
_entity_poly.entity_id
_entity_poly.type
_entity_poly.pdbx_seq_one_letter_code
_entity_poly.pdbx_strand_id
1 'polypeptide(L)' 'YTFSSVPSLTMRTIGGILDFFVFLGPKPEQVVQQYTWLVGRSILPPYWSLGFQIARWDYGNLTHMQRVVKRNRDAGVPIS' A
#
# COMPACT_ATOMS: atom_id res chain seq x y z
N TYR A 1 -18.84 5.03 -9.47
CA TYR A 1 -19.76 4.15 -8.73
C TYR A 1 -20.67 5.02 -7.87
N THR A 2 -21.87 4.57 -7.56
CA THR A 2 -22.81 5.31 -6.68
C THR A 2 -23.34 4.38 -5.60
N PHE A 3 -23.33 4.85 -4.34
CA PHE A 3 -23.96 4.20 -3.20
C PHE A 3 -25.37 4.78 -2.99
N SER A 4 -26.31 3.97 -2.49
CA SER A 4 -27.66 4.41 -2.15
C SER A 4 -27.93 4.33 -0.65
N SER A 5 -29.07 4.87 -0.20
CA SER A 5 -29.55 4.76 1.19
C SER A 5 -29.94 3.32 1.58
N VAL A 6 -30.43 2.53 0.63
CA VAL A 6 -30.53 1.07 0.77
C VAL A 6 -29.15 0.44 0.49
N PRO A 7 -28.82 -0.74 1.03
CA PRO A 7 -27.51 -1.38 0.81
C PRO A 7 -27.36 -1.85 -0.65
N SER A 8 -26.99 -0.93 -1.53
CA SER A 8 -26.74 -1.19 -2.96
C SER A 8 -25.56 -0.38 -3.49
N LEU A 9 -24.91 -0.94 -4.51
CA LEU A 9 -23.77 -0.36 -5.22
C LEU A 9 -24.03 -0.46 -6.73
N THR A 10 -23.91 0.65 -7.45
CA THR A 10 -23.96 0.66 -8.92
C THR A 10 -22.58 0.95 -9.51
N MET A 11 -22.06 0.03 -10.33
CA MET A 11 -20.83 0.18 -11.10
C MET A 11 -21.15 0.63 -12.53
N ARG A 12 -20.44 1.65 -13.03
CA ARG A 12 -20.57 2.17 -14.41
C ARG A 12 -19.18 2.32 -15.00
N THR A 13 -18.90 1.63 -16.10
CA THR A 13 -17.68 1.75 -16.89
C THR A 13 -17.98 2.44 -18.22
N ILE A 14 -16.98 3.07 -18.84
CA ILE A 14 -17.09 3.73 -20.15
C ILE A 14 -16.70 2.83 -21.33
N GLY A 15 -16.31 1.57 -21.07
CA GLY A 15 -15.91 0.59 -22.07
C GLY A 15 -15.36 -0.70 -21.46
N GLY A 16 -14.98 -1.65 -22.31
CA GLY A 16 -14.52 -2.99 -21.91
C GLY A 16 -15.67 -3.96 -21.60
N ILE A 17 -15.37 -5.01 -20.84
CA ILE A 17 -16.34 -5.99 -20.34
C ILE A 17 -16.45 -5.92 -18.81
N LEU A 18 -17.59 -6.36 -18.28
CA LEU A 18 -17.76 -6.56 -16.85
C LEU A 18 -17.45 -8.02 -16.50
N ASP A 19 -16.23 -8.27 -16.04
CA ASP A 19 -15.77 -9.57 -15.54
C ASP A 19 -15.73 -9.56 -14.01
N PHE A 20 -16.53 -10.42 -13.37
CA PHE A 20 -16.75 -10.40 -11.92
C PHE A 20 -16.28 -11.70 -11.26
N PHE A 21 -15.51 -11.55 -10.18
CA PHE A 21 -15.11 -12.63 -9.30
C PHE A 21 -15.70 -12.41 -7.91
N VAL A 22 -16.42 -13.40 -7.39
CA VAL A 22 -17.05 -13.35 -6.06
C VAL A 22 -16.38 -14.38 -5.16
N PHE A 23 -15.87 -13.92 -4.03
CA PHE A 23 -15.16 -14.74 -3.05
C PHE A 23 -16.00 -14.87 -1.78
N LEU A 24 -16.13 -16.08 -1.27
CA LEU A 24 -16.95 -16.39 -0.11
C LEU A 24 -16.08 -17.11 0.93
N GLY A 25 -16.03 -16.55 2.14
CA GLY A 25 -15.32 -17.13 3.26
C GLY A 25 -16.02 -16.77 4.56
N PRO A 26 -16.14 -17.71 5.52
CA PRO A 26 -16.79 -17.44 6.80
C PRO A 26 -16.00 -16.43 7.66
N LYS A 27 -14.72 -16.18 7.33
CA LYS A 27 -13.89 -15.15 7.95
C LYS A 27 -13.31 -14.19 6.91
N PRO A 28 -13.13 -12.89 7.26
CA PRO A 28 -12.56 -11.90 6.35
C PRO A 28 -11.19 -12.29 5.77
N GLU A 29 -10.33 -12.94 6.56
CA GLU A 29 -8.98 -13.34 6.13
C GLU A 29 -9.02 -14.37 5.00
N GLN A 30 -10.03 -15.25 5.00
CA GLN A 30 -10.19 -16.27 3.96
C GLN A 30 -10.63 -15.66 2.64
N VAL A 31 -11.45 -14.61 2.67
CA VAL A 31 -11.85 -13.85 1.47
C VAL A 31 -10.62 -13.19 0.85
N VAL A 32 -9.76 -12.56 1.66
CA VAL A 32 -8.51 -11.94 1.18
C VAL A 32 -7.54 -12.98 0.62
N GLN A 33 -7.45 -14.17 1.24
CA GLN A 33 -6.63 -15.27 0.73
C GLN A 33 -7.09 -15.76 -0.66
N GLN A 34 -8.40 -15.92 -0.87
CA GLN A 34 -8.94 -16.33 -2.17
C GLN A 34 -8.72 -15.26 -3.23
N TYR A 35 -8.96 -13.99 -2.89
CA TYR A 35 -8.71 -12.86 -3.78
C TYR A 35 -7.24 -12.80 -4.23
N THR A 36 -6.31 -12.79 -3.27
CA THR A 36 -4.86 -12.74 -3.56
C THR A 36 -4.33 -14.01 -4.22
N TRP A 37 -5.02 -15.14 -4.10
CA TRP A 37 -4.69 -16.33 -4.88
C TRP A 37 -5.00 -16.12 -6.37
N LEU A 38 -6.11 -15.46 -6.71
CA LEU A 38 -6.48 -15.18 -8.10
C LEU A 38 -5.62 -14.07 -8.72
N VAL A 39 -5.47 -12.93 -8.04
CA VAL A 39 -4.78 -11.76 -8.61
C VAL A 39 -3.26 -11.77 -8.42
N GLY A 40 -2.75 -12.64 -7.54
CA GLY A 40 -1.36 -12.70 -7.14
C GLY A 40 -1.14 -12.24 -5.68
N ARG A 41 -0.25 -12.95 -4.98
CA ARG A 41 0.12 -12.63 -3.60
C ARG A 41 1.10 -11.47 -3.57
N SER A 42 1.06 -10.69 -2.49
CA SER A 42 2.06 -9.64 -2.24
C SER A 42 3.45 -10.25 -2.21
N ILE A 43 4.43 -9.50 -2.72
CA ILE A 43 5.85 -9.86 -2.63
C ILE A 43 6.30 -9.86 -1.17
N LEU A 44 7.31 -10.70 -0.87
CA LEU A 44 8.03 -10.64 0.40
C LEU A 44 9.03 -9.48 0.34
N PRO A 45 8.86 -8.41 1.14
CA PRO A 45 9.81 -7.31 1.13
C PRO A 45 11.17 -7.72 1.71
N PRO A 46 12.29 -7.13 1.26
CA PRO A 46 13.58 -7.35 1.89
C PRO A 46 13.58 -6.80 3.32
N TYR A 47 14.34 -7.43 4.22
CA TYR A 47 14.27 -7.11 5.65
C TYR A 47 14.55 -5.63 5.98
N TRP A 48 15.51 -5.00 5.29
CA TRP A 48 15.85 -3.59 5.48
C TRP A 48 14.72 -2.63 5.12
N SER A 49 13.78 -3.01 4.23
CA SER A 49 12.69 -2.11 3.84
C SER A 49 11.58 -2.02 4.88
N LEU A 50 11.59 -2.91 5.88
CA LEU A 50 10.63 -2.91 6.99
C LEU A 50 10.96 -1.87 8.07
N GLY A 51 12.16 -1.28 8.03
CA GLY A 51 12.53 -0.24 8.99
C GLY A 51 12.13 1.15 8.55
N PHE A 52 12.53 2.14 9.36
CA PHE A 52 12.09 3.52 9.19
C PHE A 52 12.75 4.17 7.97
N GLN A 53 11.92 4.68 7.07
CA GLN A 53 12.34 5.34 5.84
C GLN A 53 12.22 6.86 5.99
N ILE A 54 13.26 7.59 5.56
CA ILE A 54 13.26 9.06 5.54
C ILE A 54 13.45 9.57 4.11
N ALA A 55 12.56 10.45 3.69
CA ALA A 55 12.63 11.10 2.39
C ALA A 55 11.99 12.49 2.47
N ARG A 56 12.37 13.36 1.53
CA ARG A 56 11.76 14.67 1.34
C ARG A 56 11.82 14.99 -0.15
N TRP A 57 10.73 15.56 -0.67
CA TRP A 57 10.78 16.21 -1.97
C TRP A 57 11.67 17.46 -1.89
N ASP A 58 12.71 17.48 -2.71
CA ASP A 58 13.73 18.52 -2.82
C ASP A 58 14.51 18.81 -1.51
N TYR A 59 15.72 18.25 -1.41
CA TYR A 59 16.69 18.61 -0.37
C TYR A 59 17.50 19.88 -0.74
N GLY A 60 17.39 20.39 -1.96
CA GLY A 60 18.17 21.52 -2.48
C GLY A 60 19.60 21.16 -2.83
N ASN A 61 20.32 20.45 -1.94
CA ASN A 61 21.68 19.98 -2.19
C ASN A 61 22.07 18.78 -1.30
N LEU A 62 23.19 18.14 -1.65
CA LEU A 62 23.75 16.99 -0.93
C LEU A 62 24.05 17.30 0.54
N THR A 63 24.63 18.46 0.83
CA THR A 63 25.00 18.87 2.19
C THR A 63 23.78 18.93 3.12
N HIS A 64 22.66 19.43 2.62
CA HIS A 64 21.43 19.52 3.38
C HIS A 64 20.84 18.13 3.65
N MET A 65 20.84 17.24 2.65
CA MET A 65 20.44 15.85 2.83
C MET A 65 21.32 15.16 3.89
N GLN A 66 22.64 15.31 3.82
CA GLN A 66 23.58 14.74 4.79
C GLN A 66 23.33 15.27 6.21
N ARG A 67 23.04 16.57 6.36
CA ARG A 67 22.67 17.17 7.65
C ARG A 67 21.40 16.53 8.23
N VAL A 68 20.40 16.26 7.38
CA VAL A 68 19.17 15.58 7.78
C VAL A 68 19.43 14.14 8.20
N VAL A 69 20.28 13.40 7.50
CA VAL A 69 20.67 12.04 7.90
C VAL A 69 21.42 12.08 9.24
N LYS A 70 22.40 12.99 9.37
CA LYS A 70 23.23 13.11 10.56
C LYS A 70 22.40 13.43 11.81
N ARG A 71 21.52 14.43 11.77
CA ARG A 71 20.68 14.78 12.93
C ARG A 71 19.80 13.63 13.41
N ASN A 72 19.31 12.78 12.50
CA ASN A 72 18.47 11.62 12.86
C ASN A 72 19.31 10.53 13.53
N ARG A 73 20.53 10.27 13.02
CA ARG A 73 21.48 9.37 13.65
C ARG A 73 21.91 9.88 15.03
N ASP A 74 22.23 11.17 15.15
CA ASP A 74 22.64 11.82 16.41
C ASP A 74 21.51 11.77 17.46
N ALA A 75 20.25 11.79 17.01
CA ALA A 75 19.06 11.63 17.86
C ALA A 75 18.72 10.16 18.20
N GLY A 76 19.51 9.18 17.75
CA GLY A 76 19.29 7.76 18.01
C GLY A 76 18.11 7.15 17.23
N VAL A 77 17.64 7.78 16.15
CA VAL A 77 16.57 7.23 15.31
C VAL A 77 17.12 6.05 14.48
N PRO A 78 16.53 4.85 14.56
CA PRO A 78 16.97 3.70 13.78
C PRO A 78 16.51 3.86 12.32
N ILE A 79 17.38 4.43 11.48
CA ILE A 79 17.20 4.47 10.03
C ILE A 79 17.77 3.19 9.42
N SER A 80 16.98 2.54 8.57
CA SER A 80 17.41 1.33 7.83
C SER A 80 18.18 1.65 6.56
#